data_AF-A0A2Z3R1K4-F1
#
_entry.id   AF-A0A2Z3R1K4-F1
#
_cell.length_a   1.000
_cell.length_b   1.000
_cell.length_c   1.000
_cell.angle_alpha   90.00
_cell.angle_beta   90.00
_cell.angle_gamma   90.00
#
_symmetry.space_group_name_H-M   'P 1'
#
loop_
_entity.id
_entity.type
_entity.pdbx_description
1 polymer ?
#
loop_
_entity_poly.entity_id
_entity_poly.type
_entity_poly.pdbx_seq_one_letter_code
_entity_poly.pdbx_strand_id
1 'polypeptide(L)'
;MISNESALHQAGTNVYIRNNILYNLTNRPMEVIAPHAMTNYATLHIDHNMYYNPNGVTFEWDDKNIYGMPFATWQKTTGLDKYTVVANPLYASTSTLTLSANSPAINAGIVLPSVTHDFNGVARPTSGSYDLGAYQSAQ
;
A
#
# COMPACT_ATOMS: atom_id res chain seq x y z
N MET A 1 -4.88 7.67 -12.07
CA MET A 1 -3.48 8.11 -12.10
C MET A 1 -2.62 6.90 -11.84
N ILE A 2 -1.79 6.50 -12.80
CA ILE A 2 -0.69 5.56 -12.57
C ILE A 2 0.39 6.39 -11.88
N SER A 3 0.87 5.98 -10.71
CA SER A 3 1.94 6.70 -10.03
C SER A 3 3.22 6.61 -10.88
N ASN A 4 4.05 7.66 -10.77
CA ASN A 4 5.23 7.89 -11.59
C ASN A 4 6.45 7.05 -11.16
N GLU A 5 6.29 6.00 -10.35
CA GLU A 5 7.36 5.03 -10.06
C GLU A 5 7.53 3.96 -11.16
N SER A 6 6.79 4.04 -12.25
CA SER A 6 6.78 3.07 -13.37
C SER A 6 7.96 3.20 -14.36
N ALA A 7 9.14 3.62 -13.91
CA ALA A 7 10.32 3.61 -14.76
C ALA A 7 10.84 2.15 -14.90
N LEU A 8 10.70 1.59 -16.10
CA LEU A 8 11.29 0.29 -16.43
C LEU A 8 12.80 0.34 -16.24
N HIS A 9 13.38 -0.70 -15.63
CA HIS A 9 14.81 -0.82 -15.32
C HIS A 9 15.33 0.18 -14.26
N GLN A 10 14.56 0.45 -13.20
CA GLN A 10 15.07 1.24 -12.06
C GLN A 10 16.29 0.52 -11.43
N ALA A 11 17.49 0.97 -11.78
CA ALA A 11 18.74 0.39 -11.32
C ALA A 11 19.20 1.06 -10.01
N GLY A 12 19.55 0.26 -9.00
CA GLY A 12 20.29 0.74 -7.82
C GLY A 12 19.50 1.61 -6.84
N THR A 13 18.16 1.60 -6.88
CA THR A 13 17.32 2.41 -5.98
C THR A 13 16.48 1.52 -5.06
N ASN A 14 16.36 1.90 -3.79
CA ASN A 14 15.37 1.31 -2.90
C ASN A 14 14.00 1.89 -3.22
N VAL A 15 13.05 1.04 -3.57
CA VAL A 15 11.65 1.43 -3.83
C VAL A 15 10.84 1.04 -2.61
N TYR A 16 10.21 2.03 -1.96
CA TYR A 16 9.38 1.84 -0.78
C TYR A 16 7.93 2.19 -1.11
N ILE A 17 7.02 1.23 -0.97
CA ILE A 17 5.58 1.45 -1.08
C ILE A 17 4.97 1.10 0.28
N ARG A 18 4.70 2.13 1.09
CA ARG A 18 4.24 1.97 2.47
C ARG A 18 3.20 3.01 2.84
N ASN A 19 2.37 2.68 3.83
CA ASN A 19 1.32 3.53 4.37
C ASN A 19 0.28 3.99 3.33
N ASN A 20 0.03 3.21 2.29
CA ASN A 20 -0.98 3.53 1.29
C ASN A 20 -2.29 2.76 1.55
N ILE A 21 -3.41 3.32 1.11
CA ILE A 21 -4.66 2.58 0.95
C ILE A 21 -4.92 2.44 -0.55
N LEU A 22 -4.97 1.22 -1.06
CA LEU A 22 -5.40 0.93 -2.42
C LEU A 22 -6.81 0.36 -2.36
N TYR A 23 -7.72 1.06 -3.03
CA TYR A 23 -9.13 0.72 -3.09
C TYR A 23 -9.48 0.41 -4.55
N ASN A 24 -9.91 -0.81 -4.82
CA ASN A 24 -10.27 -1.27 -6.16
C ASN A 24 -11.64 -1.95 -6.13
N LEU A 25 -12.45 -1.71 -7.17
CA LEU A 25 -13.77 -2.33 -7.35
C LEU A 25 -13.85 -3.20 -8.62
N THR A 26 -12.73 -3.34 -9.32
CA THR A 26 -12.60 -4.15 -10.54
C THR A 26 -11.90 -5.46 -10.24
N ASN A 27 -11.87 -6.40 -11.19
CA ASN A 27 -11.14 -7.67 -11.02
C ASN A 27 -9.64 -7.56 -11.38
N ARG A 28 -9.08 -6.34 -11.38
CA ARG A 28 -7.66 -6.12 -11.62
C ARG A 28 -6.86 -6.38 -10.34
N PRO A 29 -5.62 -6.87 -10.47
CA PRO A 29 -4.72 -7.02 -9.31
C PRO A 29 -4.50 -5.67 -8.62
N MET A 30 -4.27 -5.72 -7.31
CA MET A 30 -3.98 -4.54 -6.50
C MET A 30 -2.59 -3.97 -6.83
N GLU A 31 -1.67 -4.86 -7.19
CA GLU A 31 -0.30 -4.53 -7.55
C GLU A 31 0.15 -5.43 -8.70
N VAL A 32 0.90 -4.84 -9.63
CA VAL A 32 1.57 -5.55 -10.73
C VAL A 32 3.04 -5.16 -10.70
N ILE A 33 3.91 -6.14 -10.47
CA ILE A 33 5.35 -5.99 -10.69
C ILE A 33 5.63 -6.42 -12.13
N ALA A 34 5.73 -5.40 -13.00
CA ALA A 34 5.97 -5.57 -14.42
C ALA A 34 7.33 -6.25 -14.72
N PRO A 35 7.53 -6.76 -15.94
CA PRO A 35 8.78 -7.43 -16.30
C PRO A 35 9.91 -6.42 -16.26
N HIS A 36 11.06 -6.82 -15.71
CA HIS A 36 12.24 -5.95 -15.57
C HIS A 36 11.94 -4.63 -14.84
N ALA A 37 10.92 -4.60 -13.96
CA ALA A 37 10.60 -3.41 -13.17
C ALA A 37 11.80 -2.93 -12.35
N MET A 38 12.65 -3.85 -11.88
CA MET A 38 13.87 -3.55 -11.13
C MET A 38 15.02 -4.47 -11.54
N THR A 39 16.25 -3.98 -11.46
CA THR A 39 17.45 -4.80 -11.69
C THR A 39 17.84 -5.63 -10.47
N ASN A 40 17.35 -5.28 -9.27
CA ASN A 40 17.54 -6.02 -8.03
C ASN A 40 16.29 -5.93 -7.15
N TYR A 41 15.50 -7.00 -7.09
CA TYR A 41 14.27 -7.02 -6.31
C TYR A 41 14.48 -7.10 -4.80
N ALA A 42 15.69 -7.31 -4.30
CA ALA A 42 15.98 -7.19 -2.87
C ALA A 42 15.89 -5.74 -2.35
N THR A 43 15.83 -4.75 -3.25
CA THR A 43 15.62 -3.33 -2.90
C THR A 43 14.17 -2.88 -3.08
N LEU A 44 13.25 -3.83 -3.36
CA LEU A 44 11.81 -3.58 -3.37
C LEU A 44 11.24 -3.83 -1.97
N HIS A 45 10.62 -2.81 -1.41
CA HIS A 45 10.05 -2.85 -0.06
C HIS A 45 8.59 -2.41 -0.10
N ILE A 46 7.69 -3.38 -0.14
CA ILE A 46 6.25 -3.15 -0.13
C ILE A 46 5.70 -3.75 1.15
N ASP A 47 5.15 -2.90 2.01
CA ASP A 47 4.69 -3.32 3.33
C ASP A 47 3.83 -2.23 3.99
N HIS A 48 3.08 -2.58 5.05
CA HIS A 48 2.21 -1.66 5.78
C HIS A 48 1.30 -0.85 4.83
N ASN A 49 0.69 -1.51 3.86
CA ASN A 49 -0.38 -0.93 3.05
C ASN A 49 -1.74 -1.48 3.50
N MET A 50 -2.81 -0.93 2.96
CA MET A 50 -4.14 -1.51 3.00
C MET A 50 -4.64 -1.79 1.61
N TYR A 51 -5.16 -2.99 1.39
CA TYR A 51 -5.78 -3.40 0.14
C TYR A 51 -7.25 -3.71 0.36
N TYR A 52 -8.12 -3.06 -0.42
CA TYR A 52 -9.54 -3.39 -0.43
C TYR A 52 -10.04 -3.66 -1.85
N ASN A 53 -10.60 -4.86 -2.01
CA ASN A 53 -11.40 -5.22 -3.17
C ASN A 53 -12.50 -6.18 -2.71
N PRO A 54 -13.79 -5.84 -2.87
CA PRO A 54 -14.89 -6.71 -2.45
C PRO A 54 -14.95 -8.02 -3.26
N ASN A 55 -14.35 -8.06 -4.46
CA ASN A 55 -14.29 -9.27 -5.30
C ASN A 55 -13.06 -10.14 -5.01
N GLY A 56 -12.22 -9.74 -4.05
CA GLY A 56 -10.98 -10.41 -3.70
C GLY A 56 -9.74 -9.62 -4.12
N VAL A 57 -8.70 -9.70 -3.29
CA VAL A 57 -7.41 -9.03 -3.51
C VAL A 57 -6.42 -10.00 -4.14
N THR A 58 -5.89 -9.63 -5.31
CA THR A 58 -4.93 -10.42 -6.09
C THR A 58 -3.71 -9.59 -6.49
N PHE A 59 -2.62 -10.28 -6.83
CA PHE A 59 -1.32 -9.71 -7.17
C PHE A 59 -0.72 -10.37 -8.41
N GLU A 60 0.15 -9.63 -9.10
CA GLU A 60 0.90 -10.12 -10.25
C GLU A 60 2.39 -9.77 -10.14
N TRP A 61 3.23 -10.68 -10.60
CA TRP A 61 4.65 -10.46 -10.78
C TRP A 61 5.15 -11.24 -11.99
N ASP A 62 5.37 -10.51 -13.08
CA ASP A 62 5.62 -11.09 -14.40
C ASP A 62 6.93 -11.87 -14.46
N ASP A 63 8.03 -11.31 -13.94
CA ASP A 63 9.34 -11.99 -13.92
C ASP A 63 9.35 -13.27 -13.06
N LYS A 64 8.34 -13.48 -12.21
CA LYS A 64 8.14 -14.71 -11.42
C LYS A 64 7.03 -15.60 -11.96
N ASN A 65 6.40 -15.25 -13.09
CA ASN A 65 5.22 -15.92 -13.64
C ASN A 65 4.07 -16.06 -12.62
N ILE A 66 3.85 -15.02 -11.81
CA ILE A 66 2.78 -14.96 -10.81
C ILE A 66 1.64 -14.14 -11.38
N TYR A 67 0.44 -14.74 -11.48
CA TYR A 67 -0.76 -14.09 -12.01
C TYR A 67 -1.97 -14.35 -11.14
N GLY A 68 -2.69 -13.28 -10.74
CA GLY A 68 -3.92 -13.39 -9.96
C GLY A 68 -3.75 -14.05 -8.58
N MET A 69 -2.57 -13.96 -7.97
CA MET A 69 -2.28 -14.67 -6.72
C MET A 69 -3.02 -14.05 -5.52
N PRO A 70 -3.77 -14.82 -4.70
CA PRO A 70 -4.43 -14.29 -3.51
C PRO A 70 -3.43 -13.85 -2.43
N PHE A 71 -3.82 -12.84 -1.63
CA PHE A 71 -2.96 -12.20 -0.62
C PHE A 71 -2.19 -13.15 0.30
N ALA A 72 -2.85 -14.11 0.94
CA ALA A 72 -2.18 -15.02 1.88
C ALA A 72 -1.10 -15.89 1.21
N THR A 73 -1.28 -16.22 -0.07
CA THR A 73 -0.29 -16.95 -0.87
C THR A 73 0.81 -16.01 -1.33
N TRP A 74 0.48 -14.78 -1.71
CA TRP A 74 1.43 -13.73 -2.08
C TRP A 74 2.45 -13.49 -0.97
N GLN A 75 2.01 -13.19 0.25
CA GLN A 75 2.89 -12.94 1.39
C GLN A 75 3.87 -14.10 1.64
N LYS A 76 3.38 -15.35 1.56
CA LYS A 76 4.22 -16.54 1.76
C LYS A 76 5.22 -16.75 0.63
N THR A 77 4.84 -16.42 -0.60
CA THR A 77 5.65 -16.67 -1.81
C THR A 77 6.73 -15.60 -2.00
N THR A 78 6.40 -14.34 -1.74
CA THR A 78 7.30 -13.20 -2.00
C THR A 78 8.03 -12.73 -0.76
N GLY A 79 7.46 -12.93 0.43
CA GLY A 79 7.93 -12.32 1.68
C GLY A 79 7.63 -10.82 1.78
N LEU A 80 6.94 -10.23 0.79
CA LEU A 80 6.46 -8.85 0.81
C LEU A 80 5.15 -8.73 1.60
N ASP A 81 4.72 -7.49 1.85
CA ASP A 81 3.44 -7.15 2.46
C ASP A 81 3.21 -7.77 3.84
N LYS A 82 4.26 -8.03 4.60
CA LYS A 82 4.22 -8.77 5.88
C LYS A 82 3.21 -8.22 6.90
N TYR A 83 3.09 -6.89 6.98
CA TYR A 83 2.21 -6.18 7.91
C TYR A 83 1.07 -5.43 7.20
N THR A 84 0.89 -5.68 5.90
CA THR A 84 -0.23 -5.13 5.11
C THR A 84 -1.56 -5.72 5.58
N VAL A 85 -2.62 -4.91 5.52
CA VAL A 85 -3.98 -5.27 5.93
C VAL A 85 -4.89 -5.41 4.71
N VAL A 86 -5.67 -6.49 4.65
CA VAL A 86 -6.76 -6.62 3.67
C VAL A 86 -8.10 -6.40 4.38
N ALA A 87 -8.65 -5.20 4.26
CA ALA A 87 -9.90 -4.80 4.91
C ALA A 87 -10.52 -3.58 4.22
N ASN A 88 -11.81 -3.34 4.45
CA ASN A 88 -12.46 -2.10 4.00
C ASN A 88 -11.89 -0.92 4.81
N PRO A 89 -11.38 0.16 4.16
CA PRO A 89 -10.86 1.33 4.87
C PRO A 89 -11.94 2.13 5.60
N LEU A 90 -13.24 1.86 5.36
CA LEU A 90 -14.36 2.56 5.99
C LEU A 90 -14.19 4.09 5.93
N TYR A 91 -14.12 4.64 4.72
CA TYR A 91 -14.08 6.08 4.51
C TYR A 91 -15.34 6.75 5.07
N ALA A 92 -15.17 7.80 5.87
CA ALA A 92 -16.25 8.70 6.26
C ALA A 92 -16.72 9.56 5.07
N SER A 93 -15.81 9.83 4.13
CA SER A 93 -16.10 10.57 2.90
C SER A 93 -15.23 10.04 1.77
N THR A 94 -15.85 9.68 0.65
CA THR A 94 -15.13 9.22 -0.55
C THR A 94 -14.67 10.37 -1.45
N SER A 95 -15.08 11.63 -1.16
CA SER A 95 -14.59 12.82 -1.86
C SER A 95 -13.27 13.31 -1.28
N THR A 96 -13.15 13.26 0.05
CA THR A 96 -11.94 13.68 0.79
C THR A 96 -11.09 12.49 1.24
N LEU A 97 -11.56 11.26 1.05
CA LEU A 97 -10.89 10.02 1.48
C LEU A 97 -10.49 10.01 2.97
N THR A 98 -11.25 10.71 3.80
CA THR A 98 -11.05 10.73 5.26
C THR A 98 -11.66 9.48 5.89
N LEU A 99 -11.02 8.94 6.92
CA LEU A 99 -11.43 7.72 7.61
C LEU A 99 -12.61 7.96 8.56
N SER A 100 -13.47 6.95 8.71
CA SER A 100 -14.43 6.91 9.82
C SER A 100 -13.76 6.42 11.12
N ALA A 101 -14.37 6.72 12.26
CA ALA A 101 -13.79 6.42 13.59
C ALA A 101 -13.51 4.92 13.85
N ASN A 102 -14.19 4.01 13.14
CA ASN A 102 -14.00 2.56 13.29
C ASN A 102 -13.13 1.96 12.17
N SER A 103 -12.46 2.80 11.39
CA SER A 103 -11.63 2.33 10.27
C SER A 103 -10.47 1.46 10.76
N PRO A 104 -10.23 0.30 10.15
CA PRO A 104 -9.05 -0.51 10.43
C PRO A 104 -7.75 0.15 9.92
N ALA A 105 -7.83 1.28 9.21
CA ALA A 105 -6.66 2.02 8.75
C ALA A 105 -6.08 2.95 9.83
N ILE A 106 -6.84 3.24 10.89
CA ILE A 106 -6.37 4.07 12.00
C ILE A 106 -5.28 3.33 12.77
N ASN A 107 -4.14 3.99 13.02
CA ASN A 107 -2.98 3.42 13.73
C ASN A 107 -2.40 2.11 13.15
N ALA A 108 -2.66 1.79 11.89
CA ALA A 108 -2.20 0.55 11.25
C ALA A 108 -0.92 0.69 10.42
N GLY A 109 -0.42 1.92 10.25
CA GLY A 109 0.79 2.22 9.50
C GLY A 109 2.08 2.16 10.34
N ILE A 110 3.19 2.44 9.67
CA ILE A 110 4.51 2.60 10.30
C ILE A 110 4.90 4.08 10.35
N VAL A 111 5.67 4.48 11.38
CA VAL A 111 6.24 5.82 11.44
C VAL A 111 7.27 6.00 10.32
N LEU A 112 7.08 7.03 9.51
CA LEU A 112 8.01 7.45 8.46
C LEU A 112 8.56 8.84 8.81
N PRO A 113 9.79 8.96 9.35
CA PRO A 113 10.32 10.23 9.84
C PRO A 113 10.38 11.36 8.81
N SER A 114 10.40 11.01 7.51
CA SER A 114 10.37 11.97 6.41
C SER A 114 8.96 12.45 6.03
N VAL A 115 7.91 11.79 6.52
CA VAL A 115 6.50 12.11 6.25
C VAL A 115 5.87 12.62 7.53
N THR A 116 6.16 13.88 7.86
CA THR A 116 5.74 14.48 9.13
C THR A 116 4.33 15.03 9.11
N HIS A 117 3.73 15.20 7.93
CA HIS A 117 2.39 15.75 7.74
C HIS A 117 1.61 14.91 6.74
N ASP A 118 0.28 14.99 6.84
CA ASP A 118 -0.65 14.40 5.88
C ASP A 118 -0.93 15.35 4.70
N PHE A 119 -1.84 14.96 3.81
CA PHE A 119 -2.19 15.75 2.63
C PHE A 119 -2.80 17.13 2.95
N ASN A 120 -3.50 17.28 4.07
CA ASN A 120 -4.09 18.54 4.52
C ASN A 120 -3.13 19.38 5.37
N GLY A 121 -1.89 18.94 5.56
CA GLY A 121 -0.92 19.58 6.45
C GLY A 121 -1.17 19.32 7.93
N VAL A 122 -1.96 18.30 8.28
CA VAL A 122 -2.10 17.84 9.68
C VAL A 122 -0.83 17.10 10.06
N ALA A 123 -0.23 17.45 11.20
CA ALA A 123 0.94 16.75 11.71
C ALA A 123 0.60 15.29 11.99
N ARG A 124 1.45 14.37 11.54
CA ARG A 124 1.35 12.96 11.92
C ARG A 124 1.82 12.76 13.37
N PRO A 125 1.33 11.72 14.08
CA PRO A 125 1.64 11.52 15.49
C PRO A 125 3.16 11.45 15.74
N THR A 126 3.62 12.12 16.80
CA THR A 126 5.03 12.06 17.23
C THR A 126 5.33 10.79 18.04
N SER A 127 4.29 10.13 18.56
CA SER A 127 4.33 8.83 19.21
C SER A 127 3.14 7.99 18.76
N GLY A 128 3.35 6.68 18.54
CA GLY A 128 2.32 5.78 18.01
C GLY A 128 2.46 5.54 16.51
N SER A 129 1.55 4.74 15.97
CA SER A 129 1.52 4.39 14.55
C SER A 129 0.83 5.48 13.72
N TYR A 130 1.15 5.56 12.44
CA TYR A 130 0.43 6.42 11.51
C TYR A 130 -0.90 5.79 11.11
N ASP A 131 -1.86 6.61 10.69
CA ASP A 131 -2.97 6.09 9.91
C ASP A 131 -2.48 5.73 8.50
N LEU A 132 -2.99 4.63 7.96
CA LEU A 132 -2.76 4.28 6.56
C LEU A 132 -3.50 5.28 5.65
N GLY A 133 -2.88 5.61 4.52
CA GLY A 133 -3.44 6.52 3.53
C GLY A 133 -2.95 7.96 3.66
N ALA A 134 -3.56 8.82 2.85
CA ALA A 134 -3.12 10.20 2.64
C ALA A 134 -3.49 11.16 3.79
N TYR A 135 -4.45 10.77 4.64
CA TYR A 135 -5.00 11.62 5.70
C TYR A 135 -4.78 10.99 7.06
N GLN A 136 -4.47 11.84 8.03
CA GLN A 136 -4.39 11.47 9.43
C GLN A 136 -5.71 11.84 10.11
N SER A 137 -6.37 10.89 10.77
CA SER A 137 -7.55 11.19 11.59
C SER A 137 -7.13 11.97 12.84
N ALA A 138 -8.02 12.86 13.31
CA ALA A 138 -7.88 13.45 14.63
C ALA A 138 -8.00 12.32 15.67
N GLN A 139 -6.93 12.09 16.43
CA GLN A 139 -6.91 11.13 17.53
C GLN A 139 -7.36 11.76 18.84
#